data_AF-A0AAE0SXR4-F1
#
_entry.id   AF-A0AAE0SXR4-F1
#
_cell.length_a   1.000
_cell.length_b   1.000
_cell.length_c   1.000
_cell.angle_alpha   90.00
_cell.angle_beta   90.00
_cell.angle_gamma   90.00
#
_symmetry.space_group_name_H-M   'P 1'
#
loop_
_entity.id
_entity.type
_entity.pdbx_description
1 polymer ?
#
loop_
_entity_poly.entity_id
_entity_poly.type
_entity_poly.pdbx_seq_one_letter_code
_entity_poly.pdbx_strand_id
1 'polypeptide(L)'
;MYAVLLDNNKITKKAKGLPRDFVKKFMKFDDYKYALGARGGVSFIRSMAIRTNHHKLETDVIIKRGLSNFDDKRYCENGVDTFALGYCHDDRSILDIIFAN
;
A
#
# COMPACT_ATOMS: atom_id res chain seq x y z
N MET A 1 -0.12 3.38 2.88
CA MET A 1 1.32 3.02 3.04
C MET A 1 2.17 4.25 2.74
N TYR A 2 3.49 4.30 3.00
CA TYR A 2 4.25 5.51 2.61
C TYR A 2 5.73 5.27 2.28
N ALA A 3 6.25 6.12 1.41
CA ALA A 3 7.68 6.31 1.23
C ALA A 3 7.98 7.81 1.15
N VAL A 4 9.08 8.24 1.76
CA VAL A 4 9.54 9.63 1.79
C VAL A 4 10.96 9.68 1.28
N LEU A 5 11.21 10.55 0.31
CA LEU A 5 12.54 10.93 -0.17
C LEU A 5 12.91 12.26 0.48
N LEU A 6 13.99 12.27 1.25
CA LEU A 6 14.53 13.47 1.91
C LEU A 6 15.57 14.15 1.00
N ASP A 7 15.85 15.44 1.24
CA ASP A 7 16.78 16.26 0.44
C ASP A 7 18.20 15.67 0.34
N ASN A 8 18.62 14.91 1.35
CA ASN A 8 19.90 14.19 1.36
C ASN A 8 19.85 12.84 0.62
N ASN A 9 18.87 12.63 -0.26
CA ASN A 9 18.56 11.37 -0.94
C ASN A 9 18.28 10.17 -0.02
N LYS A 10 18.03 10.41 1.27
CA LYS A 10 17.67 9.34 2.20
C LYS A 10 16.20 8.96 2.02
N ILE A 11 15.95 7.68 1.80
CA ILE A 11 14.60 7.16 1.60
C ILE A 11 14.13 6.42 2.86
N THR A 12 12.95 6.81 3.36
CA THR A 12 12.25 6.08 4.43
C THR A 12 11.01 5.41 3.86
N LYS A 13 10.85 4.11 4.11
CA LYS A 13 9.75 3.27 3.55
C LYS A 13 8.97 2.57 4.64
N LYS A 14 7.65 2.52 4.49
CA LYS A 14 6.73 1.72 5.30
C LYS A 14 5.68 1.06 4.42
N ALA A 15 5.46 -0.22 4.63
CA ALA A 15 4.34 -0.95 4.06
C ALA A 15 3.71 -1.81 5.16
N LYS A 16 2.41 -1.63 5.38
CA LYS A 16 1.70 -2.29 6.47
C LYS A 16 1.52 -3.77 6.14
N GLY A 17 1.66 -4.65 7.13
CA GLY A 17 1.48 -6.09 6.94
C GLY A 17 2.64 -6.82 6.24
N LEU A 18 3.70 -6.10 5.86
CA LEU A 18 4.92 -6.68 5.30
C LEU A 18 6.06 -6.69 6.34
N PRO A 19 6.92 -7.72 6.34
CA PRO A 19 8.09 -7.75 7.20
C PRO A 19 9.01 -6.55 6.96
N ARG A 20 9.50 -5.94 8.05
CA ARG A 20 10.36 -4.74 7.97
C ARG A 20 11.58 -4.94 7.07
N ASP A 21 12.23 -6.10 7.18
CA ASP A 21 13.42 -6.40 6.39
C ASP A 21 13.11 -6.58 4.91
N PHE A 22 11.93 -7.11 4.59
CA PHE A 22 11.47 -7.20 3.22
C PHE A 22 11.31 -5.80 2.60
N VAL A 23 10.63 -4.89 3.33
CA VAL A 23 10.43 -3.50 2.91
C VAL A 23 11.78 -2.78 2.73
N LYS A 24 12.74 -3.03 3.63
CA LYS A 24 14.06 -2.39 3.55
C LYS A 24 14.86 -2.88 2.35
N LYS A 25 14.92 -4.20 2.13
CA LYS A 25 15.80 -4.85 1.14
C LYS A 25 15.22 -4.91 -0.28
N PHE A 26 13.92 -5.17 -0.42
CA PHE A 26 13.34 -5.53 -1.73
C PHE A 26 12.46 -4.44 -2.35
N MET A 27 11.85 -3.57 -1.53
CA MET A 27 10.99 -2.50 -2.07
C MET A 27 11.81 -1.26 -2.42
N LYS A 28 11.56 -0.66 -3.58
CA LYS A 28 12.16 0.58 -4.06
C LYS A 28 11.18 1.74 -3.92
N PHE A 29 11.67 2.98 -3.95
CA PHE A 29 10.81 4.17 -3.91
C PHE A 29 9.85 4.22 -5.10
N ASP A 30 10.32 3.82 -6.29
CA ASP A 30 9.51 3.81 -7.51
C ASP A 30 8.37 2.78 -7.45
N ASP A 31 8.48 1.71 -6.65
CA ASP A 31 7.37 0.76 -6.44
C ASP A 31 6.17 1.48 -5.80
N TYR A 32 6.42 2.46 -4.91
CA TYR A 32 5.37 3.28 -4.29
C TYR A 32 4.75 4.25 -5.29
N LYS A 33 5.56 4.88 -6.15
CA LYS A 33 5.05 5.74 -7.24
C LYS A 33 4.18 4.94 -8.21
N TYR A 34 4.64 3.75 -8.58
CA TYR A 34 3.90 2.86 -9.47
C TYR A 34 2.55 2.46 -8.86
N ALA A 35 2.53 2.13 -7.56
CA ALA A 35 1.31 1.78 -6.85
C ALA A 35 0.30 2.94 -6.76
N LEU A 36 0.75 4.20 -6.79
CA LEU A 36 -0.09 5.40 -6.81
C LEU A 36 -0.73 5.69 -8.18
N GLY A 37 -0.11 5.25 -9.28
CA GLY A 37 -0.55 5.57 -10.64
C GLY A 37 -1.95 5.03 -11.00
N ALA A 38 -2.60 5.67 -11.99
CA ALA A 38 -3.99 5.44 -12.42
C ALA A 38 -4.36 3.98 -12.80
N ARG A 39 -3.37 3.09 -12.97
CA ARG A 39 -3.60 1.65 -13.23
C ARG A 39 -3.55 0.77 -11.98
N GLY A 40 -3.43 1.36 -10.78
CA GLY A 40 -3.61 0.67 -9.49
C GLY A 40 -2.85 -0.64 -9.43
N GLY A 41 -1.54 -0.59 -9.70
CA GLY A 41 -0.72 -1.78 -9.76
C GLY A 41 -0.63 -2.46 -8.40
N VAL A 42 -1.51 -3.43 -8.15
CA VAL A 42 -1.42 -4.29 -6.96
C VAL A 42 -0.16 -5.12 -7.09
N SER A 43 0.83 -4.87 -6.24
CA SER A 43 2.00 -5.75 -6.17
C SER A 43 1.66 -6.98 -5.34
N PHE A 44 2.11 -8.15 -5.79
CA PHE A 44 2.01 -9.38 -5.02
C PHE A 44 3.39 -9.72 -4.46
N ILE A 45 3.41 -10.05 -3.17
CA ILE A 45 4.63 -10.42 -2.47
C ILE A 45 4.53 -11.88 -2.08
N ARG A 46 5.54 -12.63 -2.51
CA ARG A 46 5.75 -14.02 -2.13
C ARG A 46 6.79 -14.07 -1.02
N SER A 47 6.46 -14.74 0.07
CA SER A 47 7.36 -14.96 1.20
C SER A 47 7.19 -16.38 1.73
N MET A 48 8.24 -16.93 2.34
CA MET A 48 8.17 -18.23 3.00
C MET A 48 8.11 -18.01 4.51
N ALA A 49 7.29 -18.81 5.20
CA ALA A 49 7.21 -18.79 6.65
C ALA A 49 7.11 -20.21 7.19
N ILE A 50 7.84 -20.49 8.26
CA ILE A 50 7.69 -21.74 8.99
C ILE A 50 6.45 -21.61 9.89
N ARG A 51 5.52 -22.55 9.79
CA ARG A 51 4.28 -22.58 10.56
C ARG A 51 4.00 -23.98 11.09
N THR A 52 3.22 -24.06 12.16
CA THR A 52 2.71 -25.31 12.69
C THR A 52 1.27 -25.52 12.24
N ASN A 53 1.02 -26.50 11.39
CA ASN A 53 -0.33 -26.94 11.01
C ASN A 53 -0.59 -28.29 11.67
N HIS A 54 -1.66 -28.41 12.46
CA HIS A 54 -2.00 -29.66 13.16
C HIS A 54 -0.82 -30.29 13.93
N HIS A 55 -0.06 -29.45 14.65
CA HIS A 55 1.16 -29.85 15.38
C HIS A 55 2.32 -30.38 14.52
N LYS A 56 2.27 -30.23 13.19
CA LYS A 56 3.37 -30.52 12.28
C LYS A 56 4.03 -29.23 11.82
N LEU A 57 5.35 -29.20 11.84
CA LEU A 57 6.14 -28.08 11.36
C LEU A 57 6.24 -28.14 9.83
N GLU A 58 5.76 -27.11 9.16
CA GLU A 58 5.70 -27.01 7.71
C GLU A 58 6.25 -25.66 7.25
N THR A 59 6.66 -25.59 5.99
CA THR A 59 7.09 -24.33 5.37
C THR A 59 6.04 -23.89 4.36
N ASP A 60 5.34 -22.81 4.67
CA ASP A 60 4.27 -22.28 3.85
C ASP A 60 4.77 -21.20 2.90
N VAL A 61 4.28 -21.24 1.66
CA VAL A 61 4.42 -20.14 0.70
C VAL A 61 3.25 -19.20 0.89
N ILE A 62 3.54 -17.99 1.38
CA ILE A 62 2.56 -16.93 1.59
C ILE A 62 2.61 -15.97 0.41
N ILE A 63 1.48 -15.80 -0.28
CA ILE A 63 1.28 -14.75 -1.28
C ILE A 63 0.34 -13.71 -0.68
N LYS A 64 0.79 -12.46 -0.61
CA LYS A 64 0.01 -11.34 -0.08
C LYS A 64 0.00 -10.16 -1.05
N ARG A 65 -1.09 -9.40 -1.03
CA ARG A 65 -1.10 -8.05 -1.63
C ARG A 65 -0.11 -7.18 -0.87
N GLY A 66 0.79 -6.55 -1.60
CA GLY A 66 1.83 -5.66 -1.12
C GLY A 66 1.36 -4.21 -1.16
N LEU A 67 1.81 -3.47 -2.17
CA LEU A 67 1.40 -2.09 -2.40
C LEU A 67 0.10 -2.05 -3.23
N SER A 68 -0.78 -1.12 -2.89
CA SER A 68 -2.05 -0.87 -3.56
C SER A 68 -2.46 0.58 -3.28
N ASN A 69 -2.98 1.28 -4.29
CA ASN A 69 -3.63 2.59 -4.12
C ASN A 69 -4.92 2.50 -3.29
N PHE A 70 -5.55 1.33 -3.22
CA PHE A 70 -6.78 1.11 -2.44
C PHE A 70 -6.53 0.81 -0.95
N ASP A 71 -5.27 0.73 -0.50
CA ASP A 71 -4.94 0.41 0.90
C ASP A 71 -4.89 1.65 1.80
N ASP A 72 -4.93 2.86 1.23
CA ASP A 72 -5.06 4.09 2.01
C ASP A 72 -6.54 4.49 2.17
N LYS A 73 -6.90 4.98 3.35
CA LYS A 73 -8.22 5.56 3.66
C LYS A 73 -8.42 6.93 2.99
N ARG A 74 -7.91 7.09 1.77
CA ARG A 74 -7.86 8.35 1.05
C ARG A 74 -8.37 8.17 -0.37
N TYR A 75 -9.19 9.12 -0.81
CA TYR A 75 -9.60 9.25 -2.20
C TYR A 75 -8.55 10.08 -2.94
N CYS A 76 -8.10 9.61 -4.10
CA CYS A 76 -7.16 10.32 -4.95
C CYS A 76 -7.93 10.82 -6.18
N GLU A 77 -8.12 12.14 -6.29
CA GLU A 77 -8.97 12.73 -7.33
C GLU A 77 -8.25 12.79 -8.68
N ASN A 78 -7.03 13.33 -8.69
CA ASN A 78 -6.26 13.60 -9.91
C ASN A 78 -4.88 12.91 -9.93
N GLY A 79 -4.72 11.84 -9.16
CA GLY A 79 -3.43 11.13 -9.04
C GLY A 79 -2.39 11.84 -8.15
N VAL A 80 -2.70 13.03 -7.63
CA VAL A 80 -1.82 13.86 -6.79
C VAL A 80 -2.56 14.32 -5.54
N ASP A 81 -3.72 14.93 -5.71
CA ASP A 81 -4.52 15.41 -4.59
C ASP A 81 -5.25 14.25 -3.91
N THR A 82 -5.02 14.12 -2.60
CA THR A 82 -5.64 13.09 -1.78
C THR A 82 -6.45 13.69 -0.66
N PHE A 83 -7.65 13.16 -0.49
CA PHE A 83 -8.56 13.55 0.56
C PHE A 83 -8.86 12.39 1.48
N ALA A 84 -9.05 12.63 2.76
CA ALA A 84 -9.48 11.59 3.68
C ALA A 84 -10.89 11.10 3.34
N LEU A 85 -11.16 9.80 3.49
CA LEU A 85 -12.53 9.28 3.48
C LEU A 85 -13.34 10.00 4.57
N GLY A 86 -14.47 10.62 4.20
CA GLY A 86 -15.29 11.46 5.08
C GLY A 86 -14.94 12.96 5.06
N TYR A 87 -14.02 13.40 4.19
CA TYR A 87 -13.87 14.83 3.90
C TYR A 87 -15.13 15.37 3.20
N CYS A 88 -15.60 16.52 3.65
CA CYS A 88 -16.75 17.23 3.09
C CYS A 88 -16.27 18.57 2.54
N HIS A 89 -16.64 18.86 1.30
CA HIS A 89 -16.43 20.16 0.66
C HIS A 89 -17.77 20.62 0.10
N ASP A 90 -18.21 21.83 0.47
CA ASP A 90 -19.46 22.44 0.00
C ASP A 90 -20.67 21.47 0.00
N ASP A 91 -20.98 20.93 1.19
CA ASP A 91 -22.11 20.03 1.47
C ASP A 91 -22.13 18.69 0.71
N ARG A 92 -21.09 18.36 -0.04
CA ARG A 92 -20.89 17.03 -0.63
C ARG A 92 -19.75 16.31 0.07
N SER A 93 -20.03 15.07 0.50
CA SER A 93 -18.98 14.20 1.00
C SER A 93 -18.27 13.52 -0.16
N ILE A 94 -17.00 13.18 0.04
CA ILE A 94 -16.25 12.36 -0.91
C ILE A 94 -16.90 10.99 -1.13
N LEU A 95 -17.65 10.50 -0.15
CA LEU A 95 -18.41 9.27 -0.31
C LEU A 95 -19.51 9.45 -1.38
N ASP A 96 -20.17 10.60 -1.41
CA ASP A 96 -21.17 10.89 -2.44
C ASP A 96 -20.56 10.93 -3.85
N ILE A 97 -19.34 11.45 -3.99
CA ILE A 97 -18.60 11.48 -5.26
C ILE A 97 -18.18 10.07 -5.70
N ILE A 98 -17.74 9.23 -4.76
CA ILE A 98 -17.31 7.86 -5.02
C ILE A 98 -18.50 6.97 -5.41
N PHE A 99 -19.65 7.12 -4.75
CA PHE A 99 -20.83 6.26 -4.96
C PHE A 99 -21.81 6.78 -6.02
N ALA A 100 -21.58 7.97 -6.59
CA ALA A 100 -22.39 8.52 -7.69
C ALA A 100 -21.93 8.05 -9.09
N ASN A 101 -20.82 7.32 -9.19
CA ASN A 101 -20.30 6.69 -10.42
C ASN A 101 -20.43 5.16 -10.35
#